data_AF-A0A7V8XFA6-F1
#
_entry.id   AF-A0A7V8XFA6-F1
#
_cell.length_a   1.000
_cell.length_b   1.000
_cell.length_c   1.000
_cell.angle_alpha   90.00
_cell.angle_beta   90.00
_cell.angle_gamma   90.00
#
_symmetry.space_group_name_H-M   'P 1'
#
loop_
_entity.id
_entity.type
_entity.pdbx_description
1 polymer ?
#
loop_
_entity_poly.entity_id
_entity_poly.type
_entity_poly.pdbx_seq_one_letter_code
_entity_poly.pdbx_strand_id
1 'polypeptide(L)'
;MTPEERIAELLRALPTPPKGWVEAAKELPAARRGLATLVERIEHDERLRARAVADLEALLQAEGVEPTSAVVAHLRRRLAG
;
A
#
# COMPACT_ATOMS: atom_id res chain seq x y z
N MET A 1 35.67 -6.69 13.34
CA MET A 1 34.27 -6.27 13.22
C MET A 1 33.97 -5.96 11.78
N THR A 2 33.12 -6.75 11.13
CA THR A 2 32.67 -6.50 9.76
C THR A 2 31.62 -5.38 9.72
N PRO A 3 31.33 -4.80 8.54
CA PRO A 3 30.24 -3.83 8.40
C PRO A 3 28.89 -4.35 8.90
N GLU A 4 28.59 -5.63 8.66
CA GLU A 4 27.36 -6.30 9.11
C GLU A 4 27.29 -6.39 10.63
N GLU A 5 28.41 -6.75 11.29
CA GLU A 5 28.50 -6.80 12.76
C GLU A 5 28.29 -5.41 13.37
N ARG A 6 28.87 -4.36 12.75
CA ARG A 6 28.69 -2.98 13.20
C ARG A 6 27.25 -2.49 13.02
N ILE A 7 26.59 -2.86 11.93
CA ILE A 7 25.17 -2.55 11.70
C ILE A 7 24.31 -3.25 12.74
N ALA A 8 24.57 -4.52 13.04
CA ALA A 8 23.81 -5.26 14.06
C ALA A 8 23.92 -4.62 15.45
N GLU A 9 25.10 -4.14 15.85
CA GLU A 9 25.28 -3.40 17.10
C GLU A 9 24.49 -2.09 17.11
N LEU A 10 24.55 -1.31 16.03
CA LEU A 10 23.80 -0.06 15.92
C LEU A 10 22.28 -0.30 15.97
N LEU A 11 21.78 -1.36 15.33
CA LEU A 11 20.37 -1.72 15.36
C LEU A 11 19.91 -2.13 16.76
N ARG A 12 20.75 -2.83 17.53
CA ARG A 12 20.44 -3.22 18.93
C ARG A 12 20.40 -2.02 19.89
N ALA A 13 21.13 -0.96 19.58
CA ALA A 13 21.13 0.26 20.38
C ALA A 13 19.87 1.12 20.19
N LEU A 14 19.05 0.83 19.17
CA LEU A 14 17.81 1.56 18.92
C LEU A 14 16.74 1.22 19.97
N PRO A 15 15.90 2.19 20.36
CA PRO A 15 14.75 1.91 21.21
C PRO A 15 13.77 0.98 20.50
N THR A 16 12.99 0.23 21.28
CA THR A 16 11.92 -0.61 20.71
C THR A 16 10.96 0.26 19.91
N PRO A 17 10.62 -0.12 18.66
CA PRO A 17 9.70 0.66 17.87
C PRO A 17 8.31 0.72 18.51
N PRO A 18 7.55 1.80 18.30
CA PRO A 18 6.18 1.91 18.76
C PRO A 18 5.35 0.72 18.26
N LYS A 19 4.57 0.09 19.14
CA LYS A 19 3.75 -1.08 18.81
C LYS A 19 2.83 -0.82 17.61
N GLY A 20 2.20 0.36 17.55
CA GLY A 20 1.32 0.73 16.44
C GLY A 20 2.03 0.74 15.08
N TRP A 21 3.31 1.09 15.02
CA TRP A 21 4.08 1.05 13.78
C TRP A 21 4.42 -0.39 13.38
N VAL A 22 4.76 -1.24 14.35
CA VAL A 22 5.03 -2.65 14.11
C VAL A 22 3.78 -3.34 13.58
N GLU A 23 2.61 -3.12 14.19
CA GLU A 23 1.35 -3.71 13.72
C GLU A 23 0.97 -3.18 12.34
N ALA A 24 1.03 -1.87 12.10
CA ALA A 24 0.76 -1.31 10.77
C ALA A 24 1.71 -1.88 9.69
N ALA A 25 2.99 -2.06 10.02
CA ALA A 25 3.97 -2.61 9.09
C ALA A 25 3.69 -4.08 8.72
N LYS A 26 3.11 -4.87 9.64
CA LYS A 26 2.70 -6.26 9.35
C LYS A 26 1.56 -6.35 8.33
N GLU A 27 0.66 -5.37 8.33
CA GLU A 27 -0.49 -5.34 7.41
C GLU A 27 -0.11 -4.84 6.01
N LEU A 28 0.97 -4.04 5.89
CA LEU A 28 1.38 -3.43 4.63
C LEU A 28 1.59 -4.41 3.46
N PRO A 29 2.24 -5.58 3.62
CA PRO A 29 2.42 -6.54 2.53
C PRO A 29 1.10 -7.04 1.95
N ALA A 30 0.11 -7.35 2.81
CA ALA A 30 -1.19 -7.82 2.37
C ALA A 30 -1.97 -6.70 1.65
N ALA A 31 -2.01 -5.51 2.25
CA ALA A 31 -2.64 -4.33 1.65
C ALA A 31 -2.04 -3.99 0.28
N ARG A 32 -0.71 -4.03 0.14
CA ARG A 32 -0.02 -3.80 -1.13
C ARG A 32 -0.40 -4.83 -2.20
N ARG A 33 -0.50 -6.11 -1.84
CA ARG A 33 -0.94 -7.16 -2.78
C ARG A 33 -2.39 -6.92 -3.21
N GLY A 34 -3.28 -6.62 -2.28
CA GLY A 34 -4.69 -6.31 -2.59
C GLY A 34 -4.83 -5.14 -3.56
N LEU A 35 -4.09 -4.05 -3.33
CA LEU A 35 -4.07 -2.91 -4.25
C LEU A 35 -3.51 -3.27 -5.63
N ALA A 36 -2.45 -4.08 -5.71
CA ALA A 36 -1.90 -4.52 -6.99
C ALA A 36 -2.92 -5.36 -7.79
N THR A 37 -3.60 -6.30 -7.14
CA THR A 37 -4.66 -7.10 -7.75
C THR A 37 -5.84 -6.24 -8.22
N LEU A 38 -6.23 -5.22 -7.45
CA LEU A 38 -7.29 -4.30 -7.86
C LEU A 38 -6.90 -3.51 -9.11
N VAL A 39 -5.66 -3.04 -9.19
CA VAL A 39 -5.14 -2.32 -10.37
C VAL A 39 -5.16 -3.22 -11.60
N GLU A 40 -4.64 -4.44 -11.48
CA GLU A 40 -4.65 -5.42 -12.58
C GLU A 40 -6.08 -5.68 -13.09
N ARG A 41 -7.06 -5.80 -12.20
CA ARG A 41 -8.48 -5.91 -12.58
C ARG A 41 -8.99 -4.68 -13.32
N ILE A 42 -8.66 -3.47 -12.85
CA ILE A 42 -9.05 -2.21 -13.51
C ILE A 42 -8.40 -2.09 -14.90
N GLU A 43 -7.16 -2.55 -15.05
CA GLU A 43 -6.45 -2.54 -16.33
C GLU A 43 -7.09 -3.48 -17.36
N HIS A 44 -7.64 -4.63 -16.92
CA HIS A 44 -8.22 -5.64 -17.82
C HIS A 44 -9.76 -5.55 -18.01
N ASP A 45 -10.46 -4.67 -17.28
CA ASP A 45 -11.91 -4.48 -17.39
C ASP A 45 -12.28 -3.01 -17.66
N GLU A 46 -12.75 -2.75 -18.89
CA GLU A 46 -13.13 -1.41 -19.38
C GLU A 46 -14.26 -0.75 -18.56
N ARG A 47 -15.19 -1.55 -18.01
CA ARG A 47 -16.28 -1.03 -17.18
C ARG A 47 -15.78 -0.62 -15.80
N LEU A 48 -14.89 -1.42 -15.23
CA LEU A 48 -14.20 -1.10 -13.98
C LEU A 48 -13.29 0.11 -14.15
N ARG A 49 -12.59 0.22 -15.29
CA ARG A 49 -11.80 1.40 -15.66
C ARG A 49 -12.63 2.67 -15.76
N ALA A 50 -13.76 2.62 -16.47
CA ALA A 50 -14.66 3.76 -16.59
C ALA A 50 -15.18 4.22 -15.20
N ARG A 51 -15.53 3.28 -14.33
CA ARG A 51 -15.93 3.58 -12.94
C ARG A 51 -14.78 4.18 -12.12
N ALA A 52 -13.56 3.63 -12.24
CA ALA A 52 -12.39 4.11 -11.52
C ALA A 52 -11.99 5.54 -11.92
N VAL A 53 -12.12 5.88 -13.20
CA VAL A 53 -11.88 7.23 -13.72
C VAL A 53 -12.99 8.20 -13.27
N ALA A 54 -14.24 7.73 -13.24
CA ALA A 54 -15.38 8.57 -12.84
C ALA A 54 -15.37 8.90 -11.34
N ASP A 55 -15.12 7.92 -10.47
CA ASP A 55 -15.05 8.11 -9.02
C ASP A 55 -14.25 6.96 -8.36
N LEU A 56 -12.95 7.20 -8.16
CA LEU A 56 -12.04 6.22 -7.58
C LEU A 56 -12.33 5.98 -6.10
N GLU A 57 -12.71 7.02 -5.36
CA GLU A 57 -13.04 6.91 -3.94
C GLU A 57 -14.28 6.02 -3.73
N ALA A 58 -15.34 6.21 -4.53
CA ALA A 58 -16.54 5.38 -4.46
C ALA A 58 -16.30 3.93 -4.91
N LEU A 59 -15.43 3.72 -5.91
CA LEU A 59 -15.04 2.37 -6.33
C LEU A 59 -14.31 1.62 -5.22
N LEU A 60 -13.38 2.29 -4.52
CA LEU A 60 -12.64 1.68 -3.41
C LEU A 60 -13.57 1.26 -2.29
N GLN A 61 -14.53 2.12 -1.89
CA GLN A 61 -15.51 1.75 -0.88
C GLN A 61 -16.36 0.55 -1.31
N ALA A 62 -16.77 0.49 -2.58
CA ALA A 62 -17.56 -0.64 -3.10
C ALA A 62 -16.79 -1.97 -3.08
N GLU A 63 -15.46 -1.93 -3.21
CA GLU A 63 -14.58 -3.11 -3.12
C GLU A 63 -14.09 -3.37 -1.68
N GLY A 64 -14.63 -2.64 -0.68
CA GLY A 64 -14.29 -2.81 0.74
C GLY A 64 -12.90 -2.26 1.12
N VAL A 65 -12.34 -1.38 0.29
CA VAL A 65 -11.05 -0.72 0.52
C VAL A 65 -11.29 0.70 1.03
N GLU A 66 -10.70 1.03 2.18
CA GLU A 66 -10.80 2.38 2.73
C GLU A 66 -10.10 3.41 1.81
N PRO A 67 -10.79 4.44 1.30
CA PRO A 67 -10.25 5.42 0.35
C PRO A 67 -9.39 6.48 1.05
N THR A 68 -8.31 6.06 1.69
CA THR A 68 -7.37 7.01 2.29
C THR A 68 -6.67 7.84 1.21
N SER A 69 -6.30 9.08 1.53
CA SER A 69 -5.60 9.98 0.59
C SER A 69 -4.33 9.35 -0.02
N ALA A 70 -3.62 8.54 0.77
CA ALA A 70 -2.45 7.80 0.31
C ALA A 70 -2.79 6.72 -0.73
N VAL A 71 -3.88 5.96 -0.51
CA VAL A 71 -4.33 4.91 -1.44
C VAL A 71 -4.82 5.52 -2.75
N VAL A 72 -5.65 6.56 -2.69
CA VAL A 72 -6.16 7.27 -3.88
C VAL A 72 -5.00 7.84 -4.70
N ALA A 73 -4.06 8.52 -4.05
CA ALA A 73 -2.89 9.10 -4.73
C ALA A 73 -2.00 8.02 -5.37
N HIS A 74 -1.82 6.87 -4.71
CA HIS A 74 -1.06 5.75 -5.27
C HIS A 74 -1.72 5.19 -6.54
N LEU A 75 -3.03 4.96 -6.49
CA LEU A 75 -3.78 4.39 -7.61
C LEU A 75 -3.89 5.36 -8.79
N ARG A 76 -4.14 6.65 -8.54
CA ARG A 76 -4.14 7.68 -9.61
C ARG A 76 -2.80 7.73 -10.36
N ARG A 77 -1.66 7.64 -9.65
CA ARG A 77 -0.33 7.60 -10.31
C ARG A 77 -0.13 6.37 -11.18
N ARG A 78 -0.72 5.23 -10.78
CA ARG A 78 -0.53 3.96 -11.48
C ARG A 78 -1.42 3.84 -12.71
N LEU A 79 -2.63 4.40 -12.65
CA LEU A 79 -3.57 4.47 -13.77
C LEU A 79 -3.23 5.55 -14.81
N ALA A 80 -2.40 6.53 -14.44
CA ALA A 80 -1.93 7.59 -15.34
C ALA A 80 -0.62 7.26 -16.08
N GLY A 81 -0.02 6.10 -15.80
CA GLY A 81 1.11 5.55 -16.54
C GLY A 81 0.66 4.72 -17.73
#